data_AF-A0A9E1RP86-F1
#
_entry.id   AF-A0A9E1RP86-F1
#
_cell.length_a   1.000
_cell.length_b   1.000
_cell.length_c   1.000
_cell.angle_alpha   90.00
_cell.angle_beta   90.00
_cell.angle_gamma   90.00
#
_symmetry.space_group_name_H-M   'P 1'
#
loop_
_entity.id
_entity.type
_entity.pdbx_description
1 polymer ?
#
loop_
_entity_poly.entity_id
_entity_poly.type
_entity_poly.pdbx_seq_one_letter_code
_entity_poly.pdbx_strand_id
1 'polypeptide(L)'
;MIRLLIATAVGLVVSLIGTRFLIGWFTTHSFSQPIQEDGVQLHRETKVGTPTMGGIALIAGIVIAYMVSDLYNGIYTRSGLLVIFAIVGSAAVGFL
;
A
#
# COMPACT_ATOMS: atom_id res chain seq x y z
N MET A 1 18.75 -3.80 15.17
CA MET A 1 19.03 -4.47 13.88
C MET A 1 17.99 -5.53 13.55
N ILE A 2 17.76 -6.55 14.40
CA ILE A 2 16.79 -7.63 14.13
C ILE A 2 15.36 -7.12 13.87
N ARG A 3 14.85 -6.17 14.67
CA ARG A 3 13.53 -5.55 14.47
C ARG A 3 13.37 -4.96 13.06
N LEU A 4 14.43 -4.33 12.55
CA LEU A 4 14.43 -3.71 11.23
C LEU A 4 14.37 -4.77 10.12
N LEU A 5 15.08 -5.90 10.30
CA LEU A 5 14.99 -7.04 9.38
C LEU A 5 13.59 -7.68 9.39
N ILE A 6 12.98 -7.84 10.58
CA ILE A 6 11.62 -8.34 10.72
C ILE A 6 10.63 -7.40 10.01
N ALA A 7 10.71 -6.10 10.28
CA ALA A 7 9.85 -5.10 9.64
C ALA A 7 9.97 -5.15 8.11
N THR A 8 11.19 -5.16 7.58
CA THR A 8 11.41 -5.22 6.12
C THR A 8 10.88 -6.52 5.52
N ALA A 9 11.15 -7.67 6.14
CA ALA A 9 10.68 -8.96 5.63
C ALA A 9 9.16 -9.05 5.64
N VAL A 10 8.51 -8.67 6.74
CA VAL A 10 7.05 -8.68 6.88
C VAL A 10 6.42 -7.68 5.91
N GLY A 11 6.92 -6.45 5.83
CA GLY A 11 6.41 -5.42 4.92
C GLY A 11 6.53 -5.84 3.46
N LEU A 12 7.64 -6.47 3.08
CA LEU A 12 7.85 -6.99 1.72
C LEU A 12 6.84 -8.10 1.41
N VAL A 13 6.70 -9.10 2.28
CA VAL A 13 5.75 -10.21 2.06
C VAL A 13 4.32 -9.70 1.95
N VAL A 14 3.89 -8.83 2.89
CA VAL A 14 2.53 -8.28 2.90
C VAL A 14 2.28 -7.42 1.66
N SER A 15 3.23 -6.56 1.27
CA SER A 15 3.04 -5.70 0.10
C SER A 15 3.02 -6.49 -1.21
N LEU A 16 3.89 -7.48 -1.41
CA LEU A 16 3.89 -8.30 -2.63
C LEU A 16 2.60 -9.11 -2.77
N ILE A 17 2.22 -9.85 -1.72
CA ILE A 17 1.02 -10.69 -1.75
C ILE A 17 -0.23 -9.81 -1.80
N GLY A 18 -0.28 -8.77 -0.95
CA GLY A 18 -1.39 -7.83 -0.87
C GLY A 18 -1.63 -7.12 -2.19
N THR A 19 -0.57 -6.64 -2.87
CA THR A 19 -0.71 -5.97 -4.18
C THR A 19 -1.24 -6.91 -5.24
N ARG A 20 -0.75 -8.16 -5.29
CA ARG A 20 -1.24 -9.15 -6.28
C ARG A 20 -2.72 -9.47 -6.10
N PHE A 21 -3.17 -9.58 -4.85
CA PHE A 21 -4.58 -9.80 -4.51
C PHE A 21 -5.43 -8.57 -4.84
N LEU A 22 -4.98 -7.38 -4.42
CA LEU A 22 -5.67 -6.12 -4.67
C LEU A 22 -5.88 -5.84 -6.16
N ILE A 23 -4.87 -6.10 -6.99
CA ILE A 23 -5.00 -5.91 -8.44
C ILE A 23 -6.16 -6.75 -8.97
N GLY A 24 -6.21 -8.04 -8.62
CA GLY A 24 -7.30 -8.93 -9.03
C GLY A 24 -8.67 -8.41 -8.58
N TRP A 25 -8.78 -7.99 -7.32
CA TRP A 25 -10.03 -7.48 -6.76
C TRP A 25 -10.49 -6.17 -7.40
N PHE A 26 -9.58 -5.22 -7.63
CA PHE A 26 -9.93 -3.95 -8.27
C PHE A 26 -10.24 -4.09 -9.76
N THR A 27 -9.57 -5.03 -10.45
CA THR A 27 -9.90 -5.33 -11.85
C THR A 27 -11.31 -5.89 -12.02
N THR A 28 -11.79 -6.71 -11.07
CA THR A 28 -13.15 -7.27 -11.14
C THR A 28 -14.24 -6.26 -10.78
N HIS A 29 -13.91 -5.23 -10.01
CA HIS A 29 -14.85 -4.16 -9.62
C HIS A 29 -14.74 -2.90 -10.48
N SER A 30 -13.97 -2.95 -11.58
CA SER A 30 -13.83 -1.86 -12.57
C SER A 30 -13.40 -0.51 -11.97
N PHE A 31 -12.56 -0.51 -10.93
CA PHE A 31 -11.96 0.71 -10.35
C PHE A 31 -10.80 1.27 -11.20
N SER A 32 -11.04 1.41 -12.51
CA SER A 32 -10.10 1.95 -13.48
C SER A 32 -10.49 3.39 -13.80
N GLN A 33 -9.54 4.30 -13.71
CA GLN A 33 -9.80 5.71 -14.01
C GLN A 33 -10.04 5.90 -15.51
N PRO A 34 -10.96 6.79 -15.92
CA PRO A 34 -11.13 7.16 -17.32
C PRO A 34 -9.84 7.81 -17.83
N ILE A 35 -9.39 7.39 -19.01
CA ILE A 35 -8.17 7.90 -19.63
C ILE A 35 -8.52 9.08 -20.52
N GLN A 36 -7.72 10.14 -20.46
CA GLN A 36 -7.91 11.34 -21.27
C GLN A 36 -7.81 11.03 -22.77
N GLU A 37 -8.78 11.52 -23.54
CA GLU A 37 -8.93 11.26 -24.98
C GLU A 37 -8.00 12.06 -25.88
N ASP A 38 -7.12 12.91 -25.33
CA ASP A 38 -6.22 13.78 -26.11
C ASP A 38 -4.78 13.25 -26.22
N GLY A 39 -4.47 12.11 -25.58
CA GLY A 39 -3.11 11.55 -25.51
C GLY A 39 -2.71 10.65 -26.70
N VAL A 40 -1.41 10.40 -26.86
CA VAL A 40 -0.83 9.47 -27.86
C VAL A 40 -1.45 8.06 -27.74
N GLN A 41 -1.81 7.45 -28.88
CA GLN A 41 -2.55 6.18 -28.95
C GLN A 41 -1.89 5.04 -28.14
N LEU A 42 -0.56 4.93 -28.19
CA LEU A 42 0.23 3.89 -27.49
C LEU A 42 0.00 3.90 -25.96
N HIS A 43 -0.19 5.09 -25.37
CA HIS A 43 -0.40 5.23 -23.93
C HIS A 43 -1.82 4.87 -23.51
N ARG A 44 -2.80 4.99 -24.41
CA ARG A 44 -4.18 4.58 -24.14
C ARG A 44 -4.25 3.06 -24.06
N GLU A 45 -3.86 2.36 -25.11
CA GLU A 45 -4.00 0.90 -25.19
C GLU A 45 -3.27 0.15 -24.06
N THR A 46 -2.13 0.69 -23.60
CA THR A 46 -1.32 0.02 -22.57
C THR A 46 -1.78 0.29 -21.14
N LYS A 47 -2.39 1.45 -20.84
CA LYS A 47 -2.79 1.83 -19.47
C LYS A 47 -4.29 1.61 -19.18
N VAL A 48 -5.12 1.34 -20.18
CA VAL A 48 -6.54 1.01 -20.00
C VAL A 48 -6.68 -0.18 -19.05
N GLY A 49 -7.46 0.00 -17.98
CA GLY A 49 -7.77 -1.08 -17.03
C GLY A 49 -6.78 -1.24 -15.88
N THR A 50 -5.74 -0.41 -15.75
CA THR A 50 -4.84 -0.45 -14.59
C THR A 50 -5.51 0.15 -13.34
N PRO A 51 -5.65 -0.61 -12.23
CA PRO A 51 -6.33 -0.13 -11.04
C PRO A 51 -5.47 0.91 -10.30
N THR A 52 -6.10 1.98 -9.81
CA THR A 52 -5.39 3.16 -9.25
C THR A 52 -5.27 3.15 -7.71
N MET A 53 -5.83 2.14 -7.05
CA MET A 53 -5.94 2.02 -5.59
C MET A 53 -4.87 1.14 -4.94
N GLY A 54 -3.70 0.98 -5.57
CA GLY A 54 -2.63 0.08 -5.10
C GLY A 54 -1.99 0.49 -3.76
N GLY A 55 -2.06 1.78 -3.39
CA GLY A 55 -1.47 2.30 -2.15
C GLY A 55 -1.98 1.64 -0.88
N ILE A 56 -3.20 1.07 -0.90
CA ILE A 56 -3.80 0.37 0.25
C ILE A 56 -2.93 -0.82 0.69
N ALA A 57 -2.40 -1.60 -0.26
CA ALA A 57 -1.54 -2.74 0.07
C ALA A 57 -0.23 -2.30 0.73
N LEU A 58 0.29 -1.13 0.33
CA LEU A 58 1.51 -0.55 0.89
C LEU A 58 1.28 -0.06 2.31
N ILE A 59 0.19 0.69 2.56
CA ILE A 59 -0.16 1.17 3.90
C ILE A 59 -0.43 -0.01 4.86
N ALA A 60 -1.17 -1.02 4.40
CA ALA A 60 -1.38 -2.25 5.18
C ALA A 60 -0.04 -2.93 5.53
N GLY A 61 0.87 -3.03 4.57
CA GLY A 61 2.23 -3.55 4.79
C GLY A 61 3.01 -2.77 5.85
N ILE A 62 2.99 -1.44 5.80
CA ILE A 62 3.67 -0.57 6.76
C ILE A 62 3.12 -0.77 8.18
N VAL A 63 1.79 -0.76 8.33
CA VAL A 63 1.13 -0.92 9.64
C VAL A 63 1.44 -2.30 10.24
N ILE A 64 1.30 -3.36 9.44
CA ILE A 64 1.55 -4.73 9.89
C ILE A 64 3.03 -4.92 10.23
N ALA A 65 3.96 -4.42 9.39
CA ALA A 65 5.39 -4.52 9.64
C ALA A 65 5.81 -3.81 10.94
N TYR A 66 5.29 -2.60 11.19
CA TYR A 66 5.58 -1.87 12.42
C TYR A 66 5.06 -2.62 13.65
N MET A 67 3.80 -3.07 13.62
CA MET A 67 3.21 -3.87 14.71
C MET A 67 3.99 -5.15 14.99
N VAL A 68 4.29 -5.94 13.96
CA VAL A 68 4.97 -7.24 14.13
C VAL A 68 6.42 -7.08 14.57
N SER A 69 7.13 -6.07 14.06
CA SER A 69 8.54 -5.85 14.43
C SER A 69 8.73 -5.42 15.88
N ASP A 70 7.77 -4.68 16.45
CA ASP A 70 7.84 -4.22 17.85
C ASP A 70 7.47 -5.31 18.87
N LEU A 71 6.80 -6.39 18.45
CA LEU A 71 6.62 -7.57 19.31
C LEU A 71 7.94 -8.23 19.69
N TYR A 72 8.99 -8.07 18.88
CA TYR A 72 10.31 -8.61 19.18
C TYR A 72 11.12 -7.67 20.09
N ASN A 73 10.92 -7.81 21.41
CA ASN A 73 11.62 -7.04 22.45
C ASN A 73 11.57 -5.52 22.23
N GLY A 74 10.57 -5.02 21.51
CA GLY A 74 10.34 -3.61 21.24
C GLY A 74 9.32 -3.02 22.22
N ILE A 75 9.42 -1.71 22.40
CA ILE A 75 8.38 -0.91 23.04
C ILE A 75 7.90 0.07 21.99
N TYR A 76 6.58 0.09 21.76
CA TYR A 76 5.96 1.04 20.84
C TYR A 76 6.28 2.47 21.29
N THR A 77 7.11 3.15 20.49
CA THR A 77 7.52 4.51 20.79
C THR A 77 6.39 5.47 20.50
N ARG A 78 6.23 6.50 21.34
CA ARG A 78 5.21 7.55 21.12
C ARG A 78 5.39 8.23 19.75
N SER A 79 6.64 8.52 19.37
CA SER A 79 6.96 9.07 18.06
C SER A 79 6.60 8.12 16.92
N GLY A 80 6.88 6.82 17.06
CA GLY A 80 6.53 5.82 16.04
C GLY A 80 5.03 5.69 15.84
N LEU A 81 4.26 5.67 16.93
CA LEU A 81 2.79 5.65 16.88
C LEU A 81 2.22 6.91 16.19
N LEU A 82 2.77 8.09 16.47
CA LEU A 82 2.36 9.32 15.80
C LEU A 82 2.65 9.29 14.29
N VAL A 83 3.79 8.73 13.88
CA VAL A 83 4.13 8.59 12.45
C VAL A 83 3.16 7.62 11.76
N ILE A 84 2.88 6.45 12.37
CA ILE A 84 1.91 5.50 11.82
C ILE A 84 0.51 6.13 11.73
N PHE A 85 0.10 6.85 12.77
CA PHE A 85 -1.16 7.59 12.75
C PHE A 85 -1.22 8.61 11.61
N ALA A 86 -0.16 9.39 11.39
CA ALA A 86 -0.09 10.35 10.30
C ALA A 86 -0.14 9.68 8.92
N ILE A 87 0.55 8.54 8.75
CA ILE A 87 0.53 7.75 7.51
C ILE A 87 -0.88 7.21 7.21
N VAL A 88 -1.55 6.64 8.22
CA VAL A 88 -2.91 6.11 8.06
C VAL A 88 -3.91 7.24 7.81
N GLY A 89 -3.76 8.37 8.51
CA GLY A 89 -4.60 9.55 8.33
C GLY A 89 -4.48 10.15 6.92
N SER A 90 -3.27 10.31 6.39
CA SER A 90 -3.07 10.80 5.03
C SER A 90 -3.56 9.81 3.97
N ALA A 91 -3.40 8.51 4.20
CA ALA A 91 -3.94 7.47 3.34
C ALA A 91 -5.48 7.49 3.30
N ALA A 92 -6.13 7.74 4.43
CA ALA A 92 -7.58 7.89 4.49
C ALA A 92 -8.06 9.11 3.69
N VAL A 93 -7.36 10.24 3.78
CA VAL A 93 -7.66 11.43 2.96
C VAL A 93 -7.49 11.15 1.47
N GLY A 94 -6.47 10.38 1.06
CA GLY A 94 -6.29 10.00 -0.35
C GLY A 94 -7.25 8.92 -0.85
N PHE A 95 -7.93 8.21 0.05
CA PHE A 95 -8.91 7.18 -0.29
C PHE A 95 -10.33 7.74 -0.49
N LEU A 96 -10.66 8.84 0.21
CA LEU A 96 -11.92 9.57 0.08
C LEU A 96 -11.96 10.42 -1.20
#